data_AF-A0A150WII7-F1
#
_entry.id   AF-A0A150WII7-F1
#
_cell.length_a   1.000
_cell.length_b   1.000
_cell.length_c   1.000
_cell.angle_alpha   90.00
_cell.angle_beta   90.00
_cell.angle_gamma   90.00
#
_symmetry.space_group_name_H-M   'P 1'
#
loop_
_entity.id
_entity.type
_entity.pdbx_description
1 polymer ?
#
loop_
_entity_poly.entity_id
_entity_poly.type
_entity_poly.pdbx_seq_one_letter_code
_entity_poly.pdbx_strand_id
1 'polypeptide(L)'
;MFKRILSVVLFFFLPVSAFAISEKIECTAQVFESFPDGTARRESAPLTVETESVRHIALSASLDGRAFVLSGDKESGPYFVSITEEPDYTKGSLTTAEFSKEGRLQLSVVQGRLTHKLECFKR
;
A
#
# COMPACT_ATOMS: atom_id res chain seq x y z
N MET A 1 73.54 -8.49 -8.06
CA MET A 1 72.45 -9.33 -8.62
C MET A 1 71.11 -8.91 -8.02
N PHE A 2 70.07 -8.99 -8.84
CA PHE A 2 68.86 -8.16 -8.85
C PHE A 2 67.86 -8.34 -7.69
N LYS A 3 67.32 -7.19 -7.25
CA LYS A 3 66.01 -6.87 -6.67
C LYS A 3 65.00 -8.02 -6.47
N ARG A 4 64.59 -8.25 -5.21
CA ARG A 4 63.31 -8.89 -4.85
C ARG A 4 62.19 -7.86 -4.99
N ILE A 5 61.23 -8.13 -5.88
CA ILE A 5 60.02 -7.33 -6.08
C ILE A 5 58.99 -7.83 -5.07
N LEU A 6 58.66 -7.00 -4.08
CA LEU A 6 57.61 -7.26 -3.09
C LEU A 6 56.27 -6.88 -3.75
N SER A 7 55.47 -7.89 -4.10
CA SER A 7 54.15 -7.71 -4.70
C SER A 7 53.15 -7.29 -3.62
N VAL A 8 52.79 -6.00 -3.60
CA VAL A 8 51.75 -5.45 -2.72
C VAL A 8 50.40 -5.67 -3.40
N VAL A 9 49.67 -6.69 -2.97
CA VAL A 9 48.28 -6.91 -3.38
C VAL A 9 47.41 -5.96 -2.58
N LEU A 10 47.08 -4.82 -3.18
CA LEU A 10 46.16 -3.83 -2.62
C LEU A 10 44.72 -4.36 -2.78
N PHE A 11 44.16 -4.96 -1.74
CA PHE A 11 42.74 -5.32 -1.68
C PHE A 11 41.92 -4.03 -1.48
N PHE A 12 41.40 -3.49 -2.58
CA PHE A 12 40.38 -2.43 -2.55
C PHE A 12 39.07 -3.03 -2.01
N PHE A 13 38.80 -2.82 -0.72
CA PHE A 13 37.45 -2.95 -0.17
C PHE A 13 36.60 -1.79 -0.70
N LEU A 14 35.89 -2.01 -1.80
CA LEU A 14 34.86 -1.09 -2.25
C LEU A 14 33.68 -1.14 -1.26
N PRO A 15 33.17 0.02 -0.79
CA PRO A 15 31.96 0.05 0.01
C PRO A 15 30.79 -0.42 -0.85
N VAL A 16 30.21 -1.57 -0.49
CA VAL A 16 28.93 -2.02 -1.05
C VAL A 16 27.91 -0.97 -0.63
N SER A 17 27.57 -0.09 -1.56
CA SER A 17 26.48 0.86 -1.39
C SER A 17 25.20 0.04 -1.35
N ALA A 18 24.70 -0.22 -0.15
CA ALA A 18 23.37 -0.75 0.04
C ALA A 18 22.39 0.32 -0.45
N PHE A 19 21.90 0.17 -1.68
CA PHE A 19 20.78 0.95 -2.17
C PHE A 19 19.58 0.58 -1.29
N ALA A 20 19.17 1.49 -0.41
CA ALA A 20 17.90 1.39 0.27
C ALA A 20 16.80 1.52 -0.80
N ILE A 21 16.24 0.38 -1.22
CA ILE A 21 15.01 0.36 -2.01
C ILE A 21 13.93 0.90 -1.09
N SER A 22 13.50 2.14 -1.32
CA SER A 22 12.37 2.72 -0.60
C SER A 22 11.12 2.02 -1.07
N GLU A 23 10.62 1.10 -0.26
CA GLU A 23 9.40 0.34 -0.54
C GLU A 23 8.21 1.31 -0.66
N LYS A 24 7.54 1.32 -1.81
CA LYS A 24 6.44 2.24 -2.13
C LYS A 24 5.12 1.50 -2.06
N ILE A 25 4.17 2.03 -1.29
CA ILE A 25 2.81 1.52 -1.20
C ILE A 25 1.90 2.35 -2.09
N GLU A 26 1.20 1.70 -3.02
CA GLU A 26 0.22 2.32 -3.91
C GLU A 26 -1.13 1.64 -3.74
N CYS A 27 -2.18 2.40 -3.49
CA CYS A 27 -3.52 1.89 -3.23
C CYS A 27 -4.56 2.51 -4.16
N THR A 28 -5.60 1.76 -4.49
CA THR A 28 -6.75 2.20 -5.29
C THR A 28 -8.04 1.76 -4.59
N ALA A 29 -8.91 2.73 -4.30
CA ALA A 29 -10.29 2.49 -3.90
C ALA A 29 -11.14 2.25 -5.15
N GLN A 30 -12.07 1.30 -5.06
CA GLN A 30 -12.97 0.95 -6.16
C GLN A 30 -14.37 0.71 -5.61
N VAL A 31 -15.38 1.18 -6.32
CA VAL A 31 -16.79 0.91 -6.03
C VAL A 31 -17.39 0.20 -7.22
N PHE A 32 -18.08 -0.90 -6.96
CA PHE A 32 -18.85 -1.65 -7.95
C PHE A 32 -20.30 -1.66 -7.53
N GLU A 33 -21.18 -1.24 -8.43
CA GLU A 33 -22.63 -1.30 -8.23
C GLU A 33 -23.20 -2.25 -9.29
N SER A 34 -23.87 -3.32 -8.86
CA SER A 34 -24.55 -4.26 -9.75
C SER A 34 -26.03 -3.92 -9.87
N PHE A 35 -26.60 -4.05 -11.08
CA PHE A 35 -28.00 -3.79 -11.38
C PHE A 35 -28.82 -5.04 -11.67
N PRO A 36 -30.15 -5.04 -11.44
CA PRO A 36 -30.98 -6.23 -11.61
C PRO A 36 -31.13 -6.63 -13.07
N ASP A 37 -30.88 -5.70 -13.98
CA ASP A 37 -30.80 -5.92 -15.43
C ASP A 37 -29.49 -6.60 -15.87
N GLY A 38 -28.60 -6.91 -14.92
CA GLY A 38 -27.31 -7.55 -15.16
C GLY A 38 -26.19 -6.57 -15.54
N THR A 39 -26.45 -5.27 -15.61
CA THR A 39 -25.41 -4.26 -15.84
C THR A 39 -24.65 -3.94 -14.55
N ALA A 40 -23.50 -3.28 -14.67
CA ALA A 40 -22.74 -2.81 -13.52
C ALA A 40 -22.09 -1.45 -13.78
N ARG A 41 -22.00 -0.64 -12.74
CA ARG A 41 -21.21 0.60 -12.71
C ARG A 41 -19.94 0.34 -11.90
N ARG A 42 -18.83 0.92 -12.36
CA ARG A 42 -17.54 0.85 -11.66
C ARG A 42 -16.91 2.22 -11.61
N GLU A 43 -16.45 2.58 -10.42
CA GLU A 43 -15.69 3.81 -10.18
C GLU A 43 -14.43 3.47 -9.41
N SER A 44 -13.37 4.26 -9.58
CA SER A 44 -12.11 4.06 -8.88
C SER A 44 -11.37 5.37 -8.64
N ALA A 45 -10.69 5.46 -7.50
CA ALA A 45 -9.82 6.58 -7.16
C ALA A 45 -8.53 6.06 -6.52
N PRO A 46 -7.35 6.59 -6.91
CA PRO A 46 -6.12 6.28 -6.19
C PRO A 46 -6.17 6.89 -4.79
N LEU A 47 -5.62 6.20 -3.80
CA LEU A 47 -5.41 6.82 -2.49
C LEU A 47 -4.19 7.73 -2.55
N THR A 48 -4.30 8.87 -1.87
CA THR A 48 -3.25 9.85 -1.69
C THR A 48 -2.62 9.70 -0.32
N VAL A 49 -1.32 9.97 -0.21
CA VAL A 49 -0.62 9.97 1.09
C VAL A 49 -1.07 11.18 1.89
N GLU A 50 -1.70 10.94 3.04
CA GLU A 50 -2.06 12.01 3.98
C GLU A 50 -0.95 12.27 4.99
N THR A 51 -0.29 11.20 5.45
CA THR A 51 0.79 11.29 6.44
C THR A 51 1.82 10.23 6.12
N GLU A 52 3.09 10.63 6.13
CA GLU A 52 4.21 9.72 5.97
C GLU A 52 5.36 10.11 6.89
N SER A 53 5.90 9.11 7.58
CA SER A 53 7.11 9.21 8.39
C SER A 53 8.06 8.07 8.04
N VAL A 54 9.17 7.96 8.75
CA VAL A 54 10.14 6.88 8.56
C VAL A 54 9.49 5.50 8.72
N ARG A 55 8.58 5.34 9.71
CA ARG A 55 7.97 4.05 10.04
C ARG A 55 6.49 3.96 9.76
N HIS A 56 5.76 5.07 9.65
CA HIS A 56 4.30 5.05 9.53
C HIS A 56 3.85 5.69 8.23
N ILE A 57 2.79 5.14 7.64
CA ILE A 57 2.10 5.71 6.48
C ILE A 57 0.59 5.67 6.70
N ALA A 58 -0.08 6.73 6.23
CA ALA A 58 -1.52 6.79 6.09
C ALA A 58 -1.86 7.29 4.68
N LEU A 59 -2.69 6.53 3.97
CA LEU A 59 -3.23 6.91 2.68
C LEU A 59 -4.75 6.99 2.76
N SER A 60 -5.36 7.91 2.03
CA SER A 60 -6.81 8.06 1.96
C SER A 60 -7.32 8.37 0.56
N ALA A 61 -8.60 8.07 0.33
CA ALA A 61 -9.38 8.56 -0.79
C ALA A 61 -10.84 8.71 -0.38
N SER A 62 -11.52 9.71 -0.92
CA SER A 62 -12.99 9.81 -0.89
C SER A 62 -13.56 9.36 -2.24
N LEU A 63 -14.49 8.41 -2.22
CA LEU A 63 -15.12 7.86 -3.40
C LEU A 63 -16.55 7.42 -3.08
N ASP A 64 -17.53 7.87 -3.88
CA ASP A 64 -18.96 7.56 -3.72
C ASP A 64 -19.50 7.79 -2.30
N GLY A 65 -19.13 8.93 -1.70
CA GLY A 65 -19.56 9.31 -0.34
C GLY A 65 -18.94 8.44 0.77
N ARG A 66 -17.81 7.79 0.50
CA ARG A 66 -17.06 7.01 1.50
C ARG A 66 -15.59 7.37 1.51
N ALA A 67 -15.01 7.44 2.70
CA ALA A 67 -13.58 7.50 2.91
C ALA A 67 -12.99 6.09 3.00
N PHE A 68 -11.95 5.86 2.22
CA PHE A 68 -11.10 4.67 2.24
C PHE A 68 -9.78 5.06 2.87
N VAL A 69 -9.38 4.42 3.96
CA VAL A 69 -8.12 4.69 4.64
C VAL A 69 -7.33 3.40 4.81
N LEU A 70 -6.04 3.46 4.48
CA LEU A 70 -5.03 2.48 4.88
C LEU A 70 -4.03 3.18 5.78
N SER A 71 -3.77 2.67 6.98
CA SER A 71 -2.70 3.19 7.83
C SER A 71 -1.96 2.08 8.57
N GLY A 72 -0.67 2.26 8.82
CA GLY A 72 0.13 1.24 9.50
C GLY A 72 1.63 1.49 9.42
N ASP A 73 2.39 0.53 9.96
CA ASP A 73 3.85 0.55 9.86
C ASP A 73 4.29 0.21 8.43
N LYS A 74 5.26 0.93 7.87
CA LYS A 74 5.70 0.79 6.48
C LYS A 74 6.43 -0.53 6.25
N GLU A 75 7.11 -1.06 7.25
CA GLU A 75 7.93 -2.26 7.14
C GLU A 75 7.14 -3.51 7.52
N SER A 76 6.24 -3.38 8.49
CA SER A 76 5.51 -4.50 9.10
C SER A 76 4.00 -4.29 9.09
N GLY A 77 3.28 -5.34 8.70
CA GLY A 77 1.84 -5.43 8.94
C GLY A 77 1.53 -5.89 10.38
N PRO A 78 0.25 -5.91 10.78
CA PRO A 78 -0.92 -5.60 9.96
C PRO A 78 -1.21 -4.09 9.81
N TYR A 79 -1.83 -3.72 8.70
CA TYR A 79 -2.33 -2.36 8.44
C TYR A 79 -3.79 -2.25 8.89
N PHE A 80 -4.17 -1.11 9.43
CA PHE A 80 -5.56 -0.74 9.63
C PHE A 80 -6.18 -0.30 8.31
N VAL A 81 -7.36 -0.83 8.03
CA VAL A 81 -8.17 -0.47 6.86
C VAL A 81 -9.54 -0.02 7.35
N SER A 82 -9.96 1.18 6.95
CA SER A 82 -11.33 1.64 7.16
C SER A 82 -12.01 2.03 5.85
N ILE A 83 -13.28 1.67 5.73
CA ILE A 83 -14.18 2.11 4.67
C ILE A 83 -15.42 2.67 5.36
N THR A 84 -15.51 4.00 5.45
CA THR A 84 -16.50 4.71 6.29
C THR A 84 -17.33 5.69 5.49
N GLU A 85 -18.60 5.84 5.85
CA GLU A 85 -19.55 6.75 5.21
C GLU A 85 -19.24 8.20 5.59
N GLU A 86 -19.10 9.06 4.59
CA GLU A 86 -18.96 10.50 4.74
C GLU A 86 -20.34 11.18 4.80
N PRO A 87 -20.43 12.39 5.38
CA PRO A 87 -19.37 13.13 6.08
C PRO A 87 -19.29 12.83 7.59
N ASP A 88 -20.21 12.03 8.13
CA ASP A 88 -20.34 11.89 9.59
C ASP A 88 -19.41 10.81 10.17
N TYR A 89 -18.87 9.91 9.34
CA TYR A 89 -17.94 8.83 9.73
C TYR A 89 -18.47 7.90 10.84
N THR A 90 -19.79 7.81 11.01
CA THR A 90 -20.45 7.00 12.06
C THR A 90 -20.73 5.57 11.66
N LYS A 91 -20.64 5.26 10.36
CA LYS A 91 -20.94 3.94 9.79
C LYS A 91 -19.81 3.52 8.86
N GLY A 92 -19.51 2.22 8.84
CA GLY A 92 -18.47 1.69 7.98
C GLY A 92 -17.99 0.32 8.40
N SER A 93 -16.87 -0.08 7.81
CA SER A 93 -16.12 -1.27 8.18
C SER A 93 -14.72 -0.84 8.60
N LEU A 94 -14.28 -1.34 9.75
CA LEU A 94 -12.90 -1.22 10.23
C LEU A 94 -12.34 -2.64 10.39
N THR A 95 -11.16 -2.87 9.85
CA THR A 95 -10.49 -4.17 9.93
C THR A 95 -8.98 -3.98 9.84
N THR A 96 -8.26 -5.09 9.97
CA THR A 96 -6.81 -5.15 9.71
C THR A 96 -6.55 -6.02 8.49
N ALA A 97 -5.54 -5.66 7.69
CA ALA A 97 -5.12 -6.42 6.53
C ALA A 97 -3.59 -6.46 6.41
N GLU A 98 -3.07 -7.54 5.84
CA GLU A 98 -1.64 -7.74 5.61
C GLU A 98 -1.37 -7.87 4.11
N PHE A 99 -0.19 -7.44 3.68
CA PHE A 99 0.29 -7.73 2.34
C PHE A 99 0.67 -9.20 2.24
N SER A 100 0.33 -9.83 1.12
CA SER A 100 0.84 -11.14 0.77
C SER A 100 2.36 -11.11 0.54
N LYS A 101 2.98 -12.28 0.40
CA LYS A 101 4.42 -12.39 0.08
C LYS A 101 4.78 -11.72 -1.25
N GLU A 102 3.80 -11.60 -2.14
CA GLU A 102 3.92 -10.95 -3.45
C GLU A 102 3.65 -9.43 -3.38
N GLY A 103 3.48 -8.87 -2.18
CA GLY A 103 3.26 -7.44 -1.98
C GLY A 103 1.85 -6.97 -2.35
N ARG A 104 0.84 -7.86 -2.33
CA ARG A 104 -0.56 -7.48 -2.62
C ARG A 104 -1.44 -7.50 -1.37
N LEU A 105 -2.22 -6.45 -1.18
CA LEU A 105 -3.29 -6.39 -0.19
C LEU A 105 -4.60 -6.12 -0.94
N GLN A 106 -5.64 -6.92 -0.66
CA GLN A 106 -6.96 -6.70 -1.22
C GLN A 106 -8.02 -6.90 -0.14
N LEU A 107 -8.92 -5.94 -0.03
CA LEU A 107 -10.09 -6.01 0.83
C LEU A 107 -11.34 -5.68 0.01
N SER A 108 -12.44 -6.39 0.25
CA SER A 108 -13.76 -6.05 -0.29
C SER A 108 -14.81 -6.09 0.81
N VAL A 109 -15.67 -5.08 0.85
CA VAL A 109 -16.85 -5.00 1.71
C VAL A 109 -18.08 -4.97 0.81
N VAL A 110 -18.91 -6.00 0.91
CA VAL A 110 -20.14 -6.14 0.11
C VAL A 110 -21.34 -5.74 0.94
N GLN A 111 -22.14 -4.80 0.43
CA GLN A 111 -23.33 -4.26 1.07
C GLN A 111 -24.47 -4.19 0.05
N GLY A 112 -25.27 -5.26 0.02
CA GLY A 112 -26.35 -5.40 -0.95
C GLY A 112 -25.80 -5.41 -2.38
N ARG A 113 -26.09 -4.33 -3.13
CA ARG A 113 -25.69 -4.18 -4.54
C ARG A 113 -24.40 -3.41 -4.73
N LEU A 114 -23.81 -2.90 -3.65
CA LEU A 114 -22.55 -2.17 -3.66
C LEU A 114 -21.42 -3.07 -3.14
N THR A 115 -20.29 -3.04 -3.82
CA THR A 115 -19.02 -3.61 -3.35
C THR A 115 -17.97 -2.51 -3.29
N HIS A 116 -17.47 -2.25 -2.10
CA HIS A 116 -16.37 -1.32 -1.85
C HIS A 116 -15.09 -2.12 -1.73
N LYS A 117 -14.12 -1.87 -2.61
CA LYS A 117 -12.87 -2.61 -2.69
C LYS A 117 -11.70 -1.67 -2.47
N LEU A 118 -10.76 -2.09 -1.62
CA LEU A 118 -9.43 -1.50 -1.51
C LEU A 118 -8.41 -2.49 -2.08
N GLU A 119 -7.57 -2.03 -2.98
CA GLU A 119 -6.50 -2.83 -3.57
C GLU A 119 -5.19 -2.07 -3.49
N CYS A 120 -4.18 -2.68 -2.88
CA CYS A 120 -2.89 -2.07 -2.66
C CYS A 120 -1.75 -2.98 -3.14
N PHE A 121 -0.67 -2.35 -3.57
CA PHE A 121 0.58 -2.99 -3.95
C PHE A 121 1.74 -2.33 -3.20
N LYS A 122 2.64 -3.17 -2.69
CA LYS A 122 3.88 -2.79 -2.03
C LYS A 122 5.03 -3.25 -2.94
N ARG A 123 5.83 -2.31 -3.44
CA ARG A 123 6.88 -2.52 -4.45
C ARG A 123 8.22 -1.95 -4.03
#